data_AF-A0A9E0CP21-F1
#
_entry.id   AF-A0A9E0CP21-F1
#
_cell.length_a   1.000
_cell.length_b   1.000
_cell.length_c   1.000
_cell.angle_alpha   90.00
_cell.angle_beta   90.00
_cell.angle_gamma   90.00
#
_symmetry.space_group_name_H-M   'P 1'
#
loop_
_entity.id
_entity.type
_entity.pdbx_description
1 polymer ?
#
loop_
_entity_poly.entity_id
_entity_poly.type
_entity_poly.pdbx_seq_one_letter_code
_entity_poly.pdbx_strand_id
1 'polypeptide(L)'
;MSPTSAVRRHLGVVLAAALLAVGTPIVVLGGNVAAVEVTAARFVTSARVDRPQATVGQSVAVTASVKSERARRALIDLEIYDQAGRKVFQQFWNSQSFTAGQTRTFTAAWATGGLAAGSYSVKVGVFAVDWRSMIHWNDRAADVALVTSAPPTTTRPPTATTTTIAATTTTTRPPITTTTVAATTTTTRPPATTTTTRPPVTTTTTRPPVTTTTTSAPAPARFATLPVGAALPTGAQCAVRVRAAVEIRPENATANNTRGSRANANSNTSWSGFNRVDGDFVGTTDQIIQWAACKWGIDEDIVRAQVIKESYWYQSANGDNGESWGLGQVRDTYHQSAFQYAVNARTSSAYNLDYTYASWRACYEGNYTWLNTVERNGTYAAGDVWGCVGLWFSGRWYVNNDAYLNQVGDSVRWHYNNKTWLTPTFVNG
;
A
#
# COMPACT_ATOMS: atom_id res chain seq x y z
N MET A 1 29.26 9.93 54.25
CA MET A 1 27.94 9.39 54.64
C MET A 1 26.89 10.29 54.02
N SER A 2 26.22 9.81 52.97
CA SER A 2 25.28 10.56 52.14
C SER A 2 23.84 10.39 52.66
N PRO A 3 22.97 11.41 52.60
CA PRO A 3 21.54 11.20 52.75
C PRO A 3 20.88 10.91 51.40
N THR A 4 20.01 9.92 51.45
CA THR A 4 19.19 9.32 50.41
C THR A 4 18.21 10.29 49.73
N SER A 5 18.13 10.29 48.40
CA SER A 5 17.02 10.86 47.63
C SER A 5 16.22 9.73 46.98
N ALA A 6 14.98 9.55 47.44
CA ALA A 6 14.01 8.64 46.85
C ALA A 6 13.33 9.31 45.64
N VAL A 7 13.55 8.77 44.45
CA VAL A 7 12.82 9.17 43.24
C VAL A 7 11.49 8.42 43.21
N ARG A 8 10.38 9.17 43.35
CA ARG A 8 9.02 8.65 43.09
C ARG A 8 8.90 8.28 41.61
N ARG A 9 8.71 6.99 41.32
CA ARG A 9 8.21 6.52 40.02
C ARG A 9 6.74 6.89 39.90
N HIS A 10 6.41 7.81 39.00
CA HIS A 10 5.05 7.96 38.51
C HIS A 10 4.82 6.93 37.39
N LEU A 11 4.10 5.86 37.71
CA LEU A 11 3.41 5.04 36.72
C LEU A 11 2.28 5.89 36.12
N GLY A 12 2.50 6.43 34.92
CA GLY A 12 1.45 6.97 34.07
C GLY A 12 0.93 5.87 33.15
N VAL A 13 -0.15 5.20 33.57
CA VAL A 13 -0.94 4.33 32.68
C VAL A 13 -1.63 5.24 31.67
N VAL A 14 -1.24 5.17 30.40
CA VAL A 14 -2.02 5.76 29.30
C VAL A 14 -2.79 4.62 28.63
N LEU A 15 -4.08 4.52 28.98
CA LEU A 15 -5.06 3.71 28.26
C LEU A 15 -5.21 4.30 26.85
N ALA A 16 -4.75 3.58 25.82
CA ALA A 16 -5.19 3.84 24.46
C ALA A 16 -6.53 3.10 24.25
N ALA A 17 -7.64 3.83 24.42
CA ALA A 17 -8.95 3.33 24.03
C ALA A 17 -9.06 3.33 22.49
N ALA A 18 -9.02 2.13 21.90
CA ALA A 18 -9.40 1.94 20.50
C ALA A 18 -10.93 2.06 20.39
N LEU A 19 -11.43 3.16 19.81
CA LEU A 19 -12.82 3.20 19.35
C LEU A 19 -12.92 2.41 18.03
N LEU A 20 -13.45 1.20 18.12
CA LEU A 20 -14.01 0.45 17.00
C LEU A 20 -15.26 1.17 16.49
N ALA A 21 -15.19 1.78 15.30
CA ALA A 21 -16.38 2.13 14.54
C ALA A 21 -16.74 0.93 13.64
N VAL A 22 -17.66 0.09 14.10
CA VAL A 22 -18.26 -0.97 13.28
C VAL A 22 -19.28 -0.31 12.35
N GLY A 23 -18.96 -0.18 11.07
CA GLY A 23 -19.86 0.34 10.05
C GLY A 23 -20.82 -0.74 9.55
N THR A 24 -22.02 -0.81 10.13
CA THR A 24 -23.19 -1.36 9.42
C THR A 24 -23.65 -0.33 8.37
N PRO A 25 -24.32 -0.74 7.28
CA PRO A 25 -24.87 0.20 6.31
C PRO A 25 -26.06 0.93 6.97
N ILE A 26 -25.81 2.11 7.53
CA ILE A 26 -26.87 3.00 8.00
C ILE A 26 -27.37 3.78 6.79
N VAL A 27 -28.65 3.62 6.47
CA VAL A 27 -29.40 4.59 5.67
C VAL A 27 -29.50 5.87 6.50
N VAL A 28 -28.63 6.84 6.28
CA VAL A 28 -28.63 8.10 7.04
C VAL A 28 -29.70 9.03 6.46
N LEU A 29 -30.84 9.08 7.14
CA LEU A 29 -31.73 10.23 7.10
C LEU A 29 -31.13 11.34 7.97
N GLY A 30 -30.52 12.35 7.34
CA GLY A 30 -30.52 13.74 7.82
C GLY A 30 -29.75 14.13 9.10
N GLY A 31 -28.58 13.56 9.40
CA GLY A 31 -27.72 14.01 10.53
C GLY A 31 -26.37 14.56 10.07
N ASN A 32 -25.95 15.72 10.58
CA ASN A 32 -24.63 16.31 10.33
C ASN A 32 -23.51 15.33 10.71
N VAL A 33 -22.75 14.87 9.72
CA VAL A 33 -21.59 13.99 9.92
C VAL A 33 -20.53 14.75 10.73
N ALA A 34 -20.15 14.23 11.90
CA ALA A 34 -19.12 14.83 12.76
C ALA A 34 -17.77 14.87 12.03
N ALA A 35 -17.04 15.98 12.20
CA ALA A 35 -15.72 16.16 11.62
C ALA A 35 -14.74 15.10 12.14
N VAL A 36 -14.00 14.44 11.24
CA VAL A 36 -12.99 13.44 11.62
C VAL A 36 -11.69 14.18 11.93
N GLU A 37 -11.38 14.29 13.22
CA GLU A 37 -10.11 14.88 13.66
C GLU A 37 -8.98 13.86 13.57
N VAL A 38 -7.83 14.28 13.02
CA VAL A 38 -6.60 13.49 12.98
C VAL A 38 -5.48 14.30 13.60
N THR A 39 -4.75 13.68 14.53
CA THR A 39 -3.60 14.27 15.23
C THR A 39 -2.33 13.50 14.88
N ALA A 40 -1.37 14.16 14.23
CA ALA A 40 -0.04 13.61 13.98
C ALA A 40 0.96 14.75 13.76
N ALA A 41 2.26 14.48 13.94
CA ALA A 41 3.34 15.45 13.72
C ALA A 41 3.13 16.84 14.37
N ARG A 42 2.45 16.87 15.53
CA ARG A 42 2.05 18.09 16.26
C ARG A 42 1.08 19.01 15.49
N PHE A 43 0.31 18.43 14.59
CA PHE A 43 -0.87 19.03 13.99
C PHE A 43 -2.13 18.30 14.43
N VAL A 44 -3.22 19.04 14.51
CA VAL A 44 -4.58 18.50 14.55
C VAL A 44 -5.33 19.08 13.36
N THR A 45 -5.94 18.23 12.54
CA THR A 45 -6.73 18.69 11.40
C THR A 45 -8.09 18.03 11.33
N SER A 46 -9.08 18.78 10.89
CA SER A 46 -10.42 18.30 10.59
C SER A 46 -11.05 19.15 9.50
N ALA A 47 -12.19 18.72 8.95
CA ALA A 47 -12.95 19.54 8.02
C ALA A 47 -14.43 19.52 8.37
N ARG A 48 -15.13 20.58 7.99
CA ARG A 48 -16.59 20.64 8.00
C ARG A 48 -17.09 21.10 6.65
N VAL A 49 -18.26 20.61 6.27
CA VAL A 49 -18.96 21.01 5.05
C VAL A 49 -20.26 21.71 5.43
N ASP A 50 -20.65 22.72 4.66
CA ASP A 50 -21.92 23.43 4.89
C ASP A 50 -23.13 22.53 4.63
N ARG A 51 -22.98 21.53 3.77
CA ARG A 51 -23.95 20.45 3.58
C ARG A 51 -23.27 19.10 3.31
N PRO A 52 -23.63 18.03 4.05
CA PRO A 52 -23.10 16.69 3.81
C PRO A 52 -23.73 16.02 2.58
N GLN A 53 -24.82 16.57 2.04
CA GLN A 53 -25.45 16.13 0.80
C GLN A 53 -25.79 17.35 -0.07
N ALA A 54 -25.48 17.27 -1.37
CA ALA A 54 -25.77 18.33 -2.35
C ALA A 54 -26.25 17.75 -3.67
N THR A 55 -27.06 18.49 -4.42
CA THR A 55 -27.39 18.12 -5.80
C THR A 55 -26.20 18.46 -6.71
N VAL A 56 -25.88 17.60 -7.68
CA VAL A 56 -24.85 17.88 -8.70
C VAL A 56 -25.14 19.25 -9.35
N GLY A 57 -24.11 20.10 -9.40
CA GLY A 57 -24.21 21.50 -9.84
C GLY A 57 -24.34 22.52 -8.72
N GLN A 58 -24.69 22.11 -7.49
CA GLN A 58 -24.65 23.00 -6.32
C GLN A 58 -23.23 23.10 -5.75
N SER A 59 -22.75 24.32 -5.50
CA SER A 59 -21.44 24.56 -4.89
C SER A 59 -21.45 24.23 -3.40
N VAL A 60 -20.53 23.40 -2.91
CA VAL A 60 -20.39 23.02 -1.49
C VAL A 60 -19.26 23.83 -0.84
N ALA A 61 -19.50 24.41 0.32
CA ALA A 61 -18.46 25.11 1.06
C ALA A 61 -17.77 24.15 2.04
N VAL A 62 -16.45 24.01 1.91
CA VAL A 62 -15.62 23.12 2.73
C VAL A 62 -14.67 23.96 3.56
N THR A 63 -14.67 23.77 4.87
CA THR A 63 -13.78 24.48 5.79
C THR A 63 -12.88 23.50 6.53
N ALA A 64 -11.58 23.53 6.21
CA ALA A 64 -10.55 22.84 6.98
C ALA A 64 -10.22 23.62 8.25
N SER A 65 -10.04 22.92 9.36
CA SER A 65 -9.48 23.43 10.61
C SER A 65 -8.12 22.80 10.80
N VAL A 66 -7.09 23.61 11.05
CA VAL A 66 -5.70 23.15 11.24
C VAL A 66 -5.15 23.80 12.50
N LYS A 67 -4.74 22.99 13.48
CA LYS A 67 -4.03 23.43 14.67
C LYS A 67 -2.57 23.02 14.58
N SER A 68 -1.65 23.93 14.87
CA SER A 68 -0.24 23.59 15.08
C SER A 68 0.11 23.76 16.56
N GLU A 69 0.76 22.78 17.19
CA GLU A 69 1.21 22.92 18.58
C GLU A 69 2.46 23.80 18.71
N ARG A 70 3.07 24.22 17.59
CA ARG A 70 4.28 25.05 17.55
C ARG A 70 4.11 26.26 16.65
N ALA A 71 4.88 27.31 16.93
CA ALA A 71 5.00 28.43 16.02
C ALA A 71 5.81 28.00 14.79
N ARG A 72 5.22 28.11 13.59
CA ARG A 72 5.86 27.73 12.32
C ARG A 72 5.06 28.23 11.13
N ARG A 73 5.66 28.13 9.94
CA ARG A 73 4.97 28.26 8.65
C ARG A 73 4.68 26.87 8.07
N ALA A 74 3.58 26.73 7.37
CA ALA A 74 3.23 25.52 6.64
C ALA A 74 2.37 25.86 5.42
N LEU A 75 2.37 24.98 4.43
CA LEU A 75 1.36 24.99 3.39
C LEU A 75 0.18 24.14 3.83
N ILE A 76 -1.03 24.63 3.62
CA ILE A 76 -2.27 23.91 3.90
C ILE A 76 -2.91 23.52 2.57
N ASP A 77 -3.22 22.24 2.41
CA ASP A 77 -3.83 21.69 1.21
C ASP A 77 -5.19 21.07 1.56
N LEU A 78 -6.22 21.41 0.78
CA LEU A 78 -7.56 20.85 0.90
C LEU A 78 -7.89 20.20 -0.43
N GLU A 79 -8.15 18.90 -0.40
CA GLU A 79 -8.43 18.11 -1.58
C GLU A 79 -9.77 17.37 -1.44
N ILE A 80 -10.44 17.10 -2.56
CA ILE A 80 -11.66 16.29 -2.58
C ILE A 80 -11.52 15.20 -3.62
N TYR A 81 -11.86 13.98 -3.23
CA TYR A 81 -11.70 12.78 -4.04
C TYR A 81 -13.03 12.12 -4.32
N ASP A 82 -13.21 11.59 -5.54
CA ASP A 82 -14.34 10.73 -5.88
C ASP A 82 -14.17 9.30 -5.31
N GLN A 83 -15.22 8.47 -5.42
CA GLN A 83 -15.20 7.08 -4.97
C GLN A 83 -14.15 6.20 -5.67
N ALA A 84 -13.66 6.61 -6.84
CA ALA A 84 -12.59 5.91 -7.56
C ALA A 84 -11.19 6.39 -7.14
N GLY A 85 -11.09 7.25 -6.11
CA GLY A 85 -9.83 7.79 -5.62
C GLY A 85 -9.21 8.84 -6.54
N ARG A 86 -9.98 9.47 -7.45
CA ARG A 86 -9.50 10.57 -8.28
C ARG A 86 -9.73 11.90 -7.57
N LYS A 87 -8.72 12.74 -7.55
CA LYS A 87 -8.84 14.12 -7.08
C LYS A 87 -9.71 14.91 -8.04
N VAL A 88 -10.86 15.39 -7.57
CA VAL A 88 -11.81 16.20 -8.34
C VAL A 88 -11.75 17.68 -7.99
N PHE A 89 -11.11 18.01 -6.87
CA PHE A 89 -10.92 19.39 -6.42
C PHE A 89 -9.67 19.52 -5.56
N GLN A 90 -9.01 20.68 -5.66
CA GLN A 90 -7.91 21.08 -4.80
C GLN A 90 -7.94 22.59 -4.57
N GLN A 91 -7.72 23.00 -3.32
CA GLN A 91 -7.40 24.38 -2.96
C GLN A 91 -6.28 24.35 -1.92
N PHE A 92 -5.24 25.14 -2.13
CA PHE A 92 -4.15 25.26 -1.17
C PHE A 92 -3.91 26.71 -0.75
N TRP A 93 -3.29 26.87 0.41
CA TRP A 93 -2.83 28.14 0.96
C TRP A 93 -1.36 28.00 1.34
N ASN A 94 -0.50 28.67 0.58
CA ASN A 94 0.93 28.58 0.81
C ASN A 94 1.38 29.43 2.01
N SER A 95 2.45 28.99 2.67
CA SER A 95 3.25 29.78 3.63
C SER A 95 2.46 30.41 4.78
N GLN A 96 1.47 29.67 5.29
CA GLN A 96 0.59 30.06 6.38
C GLN A 96 1.32 30.01 7.73
N SER A 97 1.34 31.15 8.42
CA SER A 97 1.93 31.26 9.76
C SER A 97 0.96 30.75 10.83
N PHE A 98 1.50 30.03 11.80
CA PHE A 98 0.82 29.58 13.01
C PHE A 98 1.58 30.07 14.23
N THR A 99 0.87 30.52 15.26
CA THR A 99 1.42 30.57 16.62
C THR A 99 1.20 29.23 17.33
N ALA A 100 2.00 28.95 18.36
CA ALA A 100 1.91 27.68 19.08
C ALA A 100 0.52 27.49 19.72
N GLY A 101 -0.11 26.35 19.44
CA GLY A 101 -1.44 26.00 19.93
C GLY A 101 -2.60 26.62 19.16
N GLN A 102 -2.33 27.46 18.16
CA GLN A 102 -3.38 28.15 17.39
C GLN A 102 -4.05 27.21 16.39
N THR A 103 -5.39 27.21 16.40
CA THR A 103 -6.20 26.67 15.30
C THR A 103 -6.51 27.77 14.30
N ARG A 104 -6.25 27.52 13.02
CA ARG A 104 -6.67 28.37 11.90
C ARG A 104 -7.64 27.61 11.00
N THR A 105 -8.54 28.34 10.35
CA THR A 105 -9.51 27.78 9.42
C THR A 105 -9.28 28.27 8.00
N PHE A 106 -9.52 27.39 7.02
CA PHE A 106 -9.34 27.63 5.60
C PHE A 106 -10.56 27.14 4.85
N THR A 107 -11.23 28.03 4.12
CA THR A 107 -12.50 27.73 3.47
C THR A 107 -12.38 27.80 1.95
N ALA A 108 -12.87 26.78 1.27
CA ALA A 108 -12.96 26.70 -0.18
C ALA A 108 -14.40 26.45 -0.64
N ALA A 109 -14.78 27.03 -1.77
CA ALA A 109 -16.03 26.71 -2.45
C ALA A 109 -15.75 25.69 -3.55
N TRP A 110 -16.32 24.49 -3.41
CA TRP A 110 -16.18 23.40 -4.36
C TRP A 110 -17.37 23.36 -5.32
N ALA A 111 -17.13 23.71 -6.59
CA ALA A 111 -18.12 23.61 -7.65
C ALA A 111 -18.27 22.14 -8.09
N THR A 112 -19.52 21.65 -8.15
CA THR A 112 -19.83 20.24 -8.43
C THR A 112 -20.43 20.00 -9.82
N GLY A 113 -20.42 21.03 -10.68
CA GLY A 113 -20.92 20.92 -12.04
C GLY A 113 -20.09 19.92 -12.86
N GLY A 114 -20.77 19.03 -13.58
CA GLY A 114 -20.14 18.00 -14.41
C GLY A 114 -19.60 16.79 -13.63
N LEU A 115 -19.76 16.74 -12.31
CA LEU A 115 -19.39 15.59 -11.50
C LEU A 115 -20.52 14.55 -11.45
N ALA A 116 -20.16 13.29 -11.25
CA ALA A 116 -21.13 12.22 -11.07
C ALA A 116 -21.79 12.28 -9.68
N ALA A 117 -23.04 11.83 -9.58
CA ALA A 117 -23.62 11.52 -8.28
C ALA A 117 -22.85 10.37 -7.62
N GLY A 118 -22.67 10.43 -6.31
CA GLY A 118 -21.86 9.49 -5.55
C GLY A 118 -21.24 10.12 -4.30
N SER A 119 -20.44 9.32 -3.59
CA SER A 119 -19.74 9.75 -2.38
C SER A 119 -18.38 10.36 -2.72
N TYR A 120 -18.05 11.44 -2.00
CA TYR A 120 -16.80 12.16 -2.11
C TYR A 120 -16.19 12.35 -0.72
N SER A 121 -14.87 12.30 -0.64
CA SER A 121 -14.14 12.45 0.62
C SER A 121 -13.26 13.70 0.58
N VAL A 122 -13.36 14.52 1.63
CA VAL A 122 -12.53 15.70 1.85
C VAL A 122 -11.27 15.28 2.59
N LYS A 123 -10.12 15.74 2.12
CA LYS A 123 -8.81 15.48 2.70
C LYS A 123 -8.12 16.79 3.05
N VAL A 124 -7.31 16.78 4.11
CA VAL A 124 -6.56 17.96 4.57
C VAL A 124 -5.10 17.60 4.78
N GLY A 125 -4.22 18.25 4.02
CA GLY A 125 -2.77 18.10 4.10
C GLY A 125 -2.08 19.31 4.72
N VAL A 126 -0.97 19.05 5.40
CA VAL A 126 -0.02 20.07 5.84
C VAL A 126 1.35 19.70 5.29
N PHE A 127 1.96 20.63 4.55
CA PHE A 127 3.26 20.44 3.91
C PHE A 127 4.27 21.48 4.39
N ALA A 128 5.55 21.19 4.16
CA ALA A 128 6.57 22.23 4.10
C ALA A 128 6.20 23.26 3.01
N VAL A 129 6.65 24.50 3.18
CA VAL A 129 6.27 25.63 2.31
C VAL A 129 6.70 25.42 0.84
N ASP A 130 7.66 24.52 0.59
CA ASP A 130 8.15 24.16 -0.74
C ASP A 130 7.54 22.88 -1.30
N TRP A 131 6.46 22.36 -0.69
CA TRP A 131 5.77 21.11 -1.05
C TRP A 131 6.59 19.81 -0.91
N ARG A 132 7.91 19.89 -0.74
CA ARG A 132 8.81 18.72 -0.78
C ARG A 132 8.57 17.72 0.34
N SER A 133 8.00 18.17 1.46
CA SER A 133 7.76 17.34 2.62
C SER A 133 6.31 17.42 3.05
N MET A 134 5.62 16.28 2.98
CA MET A 134 4.33 16.09 3.61
C MET A 134 4.54 15.89 5.11
N ILE A 135 3.95 16.76 5.92
CA ILE A 135 4.18 16.80 7.37
C ILE A 135 3.03 16.13 8.11
N HIS A 136 1.81 16.33 7.63
CA HIS A 136 0.60 15.74 8.21
C HIS A 136 -0.45 15.56 7.12
N TRP A 137 -1.25 14.50 7.22
CA TRP A 137 -2.31 14.20 6.28
C TRP A 137 -3.53 13.62 7.00
N ASN A 138 -4.69 14.22 6.76
CA ASN A 138 -5.99 13.68 7.16
C ASN A 138 -6.72 13.20 5.91
N ASP A 139 -6.77 11.88 5.76
CA ASP A 139 -7.24 11.21 4.55
C ASP A 139 -8.77 11.18 4.41
N ARG A 140 -9.52 11.58 5.44
CA ARG A 140 -10.98 11.56 5.45
C ARG A 140 -11.56 12.56 6.45
N ALA A 141 -11.22 13.83 6.27
CA ALA A 141 -11.57 14.92 7.19
C ALA A 141 -13.08 15.22 7.25
N ALA A 142 -13.79 14.98 6.14
CA ALA A 142 -15.25 15.01 6.02
C ALA A 142 -15.70 14.20 4.79
N ASP A 143 -16.99 13.89 4.69
CA ASP A 143 -17.60 13.25 3.52
C ASP A 143 -18.73 14.11 2.95
N VAL A 144 -18.95 14.04 1.63
CA VAL A 144 -20.05 14.71 0.91
C VAL A 144 -20.69 13.72 -0.07
N ALA A 145 -22.02 13.63 -0.06
CA ALA A 145 -22.78 12.89 -1.04
C ALA A 145 -23.35 13.82 -2.12
N LEU A 146 -23.03 13.58 -3.39
CA LEU A 146 -23.69 14.24 -4.51
C LEU A 146 -24.84 13.38 -5.03
N VAL A 147 -26.00 13.99 -5.23
CA VAL A 147 -27.19 13.34 -5.81
C VAL A 147 -27.62 14.00 -7.11
N THR A 148 -28.23 13.24 -8.01
CA THR A 148 -28.87 13.81 -9.20
C THR A 148 -30.13 14.56 -8.81
N SER A 149 -30.45 15.66 -9.51
CA SER A 149 -31.75 16.30 -9.38
C SER A 149 -32.84 15.30 -9.76
N ALA A 150 -33.84 15.11 -8.91
CA ALA A 150 -35.02 14.32 -9.28
C ALA A 150 -35.66 14.93 -10.54
N PRO A 151 -36.10 14.12 -11.52
CA PRO A 151 -36.90 14.63 -12.62
C PRO A 151 -38.13 15.35 -12.06
N PRO A 152 -38.58 16.48 -12.65
CA PRO A 152 -39.85 17.06 -12.26
C PRO A 152 -40.94 16.01 -12.46
N THR A 153 -41.63 15.64 -11.37
CA THR A 153 -42.81 14.80 -11.42
C THR A 153 -43.90 15.58 -12.16
N THR A 154 -44.12 15.26 -13.44
CA THR A 154 -45.35 15.66 -14.12
C THR A 154 -46.48 14.81 -13.54
N THR A 155 -47.20 15.34 -12.55
CA THR A 155 -48.49 14.80 -12.13
C THR A 155 -49.45 14.91 -13.31
N ARG A 156 -49.68 13.81 -14.02
CA ARG A 156 -50.74 13.72 -15.02
C ARG A 156 -52.09 13.81 -14.29
N PRO A 157 -53.00 14.73 -14.67
CA PRO A 157 -54.35 14.74 -14.12
C PRO A 157 -55.04 13.39 -14.34
N PRO A 158 -55.86 12.89 -13.40
CA PRO A 158 -56.55 11.62 -13.55
C PRO A 158 -57.48 11.72 -14.77
N THR A 159 -57.20 10.90 -15.78
CA THR A 159 -58.13 10.68 -16.90
C THR A 159 -59.30 9.86 -16.36
N ALA A 160 -60.50 10.43 -16.38
CA ALA A 160 -61.72 9.69 -16.05
C ALA A 160 -61.93 8.56 -17.09
N THR A 161 -61.85 7.31 -16.65
CA THR A 161 -62.21 6.16 -17.48
C THR A 161 -63.70 5.88 -17.27
N THR A 162 -64.50 6.16 -18.29
CA THR A 162 -65.91 5.78 -18.37
C THR A 162 -66.02 4.26 -18.43
N THR A 163 -66.70 3.66 -17.45
CA THR A 163 -67.08 2.25 -17.47
C THR A 163 -68.11 1.99 -18.57
N THR A 164 -67.78 1.14 -19.53
CA THR A 164 -68.78 0.52 -20.43
C THR A 164 -68.74 -0.98 -20.23
N ILE A 165 -69.85 -1.53 -19.75
CA ILE A 165 -70.06 -2.97 -19.56
C ILE A 165 -70.45 -3.55 -20.93
N ALA A 166 -69.75 -4.58 -21.40
CA ALA A 166 -70.19 -5.40 -22.53
C ALA A 166 -69.81 -6.88 -22.36
N ALA A 167 -70.88 -7.68 -22.23
CA ALA A 167 -71.12 -9.09 -22.55
C ALA A 167 -70.03 -10.17 -22.33
N THR A 168 -70.36 -11.05 -21.38
CA THR A 168 -69.80 -12.38 -21.15
C THR A 168 -70.05 -13.31 -22.35
N THR A 169 -68.99 -13.91 -22.90
CA THR A 169 -69.09 -15.16 -23.67
C THR A 169 -68.13 -16.19 -23.09
N THR A 170 -68.73 -17.29 -22.64
CA THR A 170 -68.07 -18.44 -22.03
C THR A 170 -67.46 -19.30 -23.12
N THR A 171 -66.15 -19.57 -23.07
CA THR A 171 -65.55 -20.68 -23.82
C THR A 171 -64.52 -21.38 -22.94
N THR A 172 -64.84 -22.63 -22.64
CA THR A 172 -64.09 -23.57 -21.81
C THR A 172 -62.80 -24.00 -22.52
N ARG A 173 -61.65 -23.88 -21.83
CA ARG A 173 -60.37 -24.47 -22.26
C ARG A 173 -59.96 -25.58 -21.27
N PRO A 174 -59.51 -26.76 -21.73
CA PRO A 174 -59.20 -27.92 -20.87
C PRO A 174 -57.89 -27.75 -20.07
N PRO A 175 -57.66 -28.62 -19.05
CA PRO A 175 -56.63 -28.45 -18.04
C PRO A 175 -55.22 -28.74 -18.57
N ILE A 176 -54.24 -27.94 -18.14
CA ILE A 176 -52.82 -28.22 -18.34
C ILE A 176 -52.35 -29.11 -17.19
N THR A 177 -51.88 -30.30 -17.54
CA THR A 177 -51.30 -31.29 -16.64
C THR A 177 -49.91 -30.86 -16.18
N THR A 178 -49.69 -30.84 -14.86
CA THR A 178 -48.37 -30.66 -14.24
C THR A 178 -47.60 -31.97 -14.31
N THR A 179 -46.47 -32.01 -15.01
CA THR A 179 -45.55 -33.15 -14.98
C THR A 179 -44.40 -32.87 -14.01
N THR A 180 -44.47 -33.51 -12.84
CA THR A 180 -43.38 -33.64 -11.88
C THR A 180 -42.41 -34.71 -12.39
N VAL A 181 -41.13 -34.36 -12.62
CA VAL A 181 -40.08 -35.36 -12.92
C VAL A 181 -39.20 -35.53 -11.69
N ALA A 182 -39.10 -36.78 -11.25
CA ALA A 182 -38.41 -37.23 -10.06
C ALA A 182 -36.88 -37.24 -10.19
N ALA A 183 -36.22 -37.02 -9.05
CA ALA A 183 -34.79 -37.20 -8.86
C ALA A 183 -34.39 -38.67 -9.07
N THR A 184 -33.33 -38.90 -9.86
CA THR A 184 -32.67 -40.20 -9.95
C THR A 184 -31.26 -40.08 -9.36
N THR A 185 -31.05 -40.77 -8.24
CA THR A 185 -29.74 -41.06 -7.67
C THR A 185 -29.09 -42.18 -8.48
N THR A 186 -27.82 -42.02 -8.87
CA THR A 186 -27.02 -43.14 -9.37
C THR A 186 -25.63 -43.09 -8.77
N THR A 187 -25.38 -44.08 -7.92
CA THR A 187 -24.11 -44.44 -7.29
C THR A 187 -23.33 -45.33 -8.26
N THR A 188 -22.12 -44.95 -8.67
CA THR A 188 -21.11 -45.92 -9.15
C THR A 188 -19.68 -45.45 -8.79
N ARG A 189 -18.95 -46.33 -8.08
CA ARG A 189 -17.50 -46.28 -7.76
C ARG A 189 -16.76 -47.24 -8.73
N PRO A 190 -15.41 -47.28 -8.77
CA PRO A 190 -14.57 -47.13 -9.96
C PRO A 190 -14.03 -48.47 -10.54
N PRO A 191 -13.41 -48.48 -11.73
CA PRO A 191 -12.42 -49.49 -12.06
C PRO A 191 -11.01 -49.01 -11.69
N ALA A 192 -10.35 -49.78 -10.82
CA ALA A 192 -8.90 -49.71 -10.61
C ALA A 192 -8.20 -50.27 -11.87
N THR A 193 -7.25 -49.53 -12.43
CA THR A 193 -6.33 -50.03 -13.45
C THR A 193 -4.96 -50.23 -12.82
N THR A 194 -4.65 -51.48 -12.52
CA THR A 194 -3.33 -51.96 -12.12
C THR A 194 -2.42 -51.91 -13.34
N THR A 195 -1.49 -50.96 -13.41
CA THR A 195 -0.40 -51.00 -14.41
C THR A 195 0.86 -51.46 -13.71
N THR A 196 1.17 -52.75 -13.83
CA THR A 196 2.47 -53.32 -13.48
C THR A 196 3.41 -53.10 -14.66
N THR A 197 4.30 -52.11 -14.56
CA THR A 197 5.42 -51.96 -15.51
C THR A 197 6.75 -52.17 -14.78
N ARG A 198 7.54 -53.05 -15.39
CA ARG A 198 8.79 -53.68 -14.95
C ARG A 198 9.91 -52.65 -14.70
N PRO A 199 10.83 -52.88 -13.74
CA PRO A 199 11.99 -52.02 -13.53
C PRO A 199 12.86 -51.92 -14.80
N PRO A 200 13.43 -50.75 -15.12
CA PRO A 200 14.35 -50.62 -16.24
C PRO A 200 15.68 -51.30 -15.91
N VAL A 201 16.16 -52.10 -16.86
CA VAL A 201 17.48 -52.72 -16.88
C VAL A 201 18.54 -51.63 -17.00
N THR A 202 19.43 -51.53 -16.01
CA THR A 202 20.62 -50.68 -16.05
C THR A 202 21.54 -51.17 -17.16
N THR A 203 21.57 -50.46 -18.29
CA THR A 203 22.58 -50.66 -19.33
C THR A 203 23.57 -49.49 -19.25
N THR A 204 24.69 -49.73 -18.59
CA THR A 204 25.81 -48.78 -18.49
C THR A 204 26.45 -48.65 -19.86
N THR A 205 26.07 -47.63 -20.64
CA THR A 205 26.77 -47.26 -21.87
C THR A 205 27.49 -45.94 -21.62
N THR A 206 28.80 -46.00 -21.43
CA THR A 206 29.70 -44.86 -21.31
C THR A 206 29.76 -44.11 -22.64
N ARG A 207 28.91 -43.08 -22.78
CA ARG A 207 28.99 -42.13 -23.89
C ARG A 207 30.08 -41.07 -23.57
N PRO A 208 31.02 -40.79 -24.48
CA PRO A 208 32.05 -39.77 -24.28
C PRO A 208 31.42 -38.38 -24.08
N PRO A 209 32.11 -37.46 -23.37
CA PRO A 209 31.55 -36.17 -22.99
C PRO A 209 31.28 -35.35 -24.25
N VAL A 210 30.00 -35.12 -24.53
CA VAL A 210 29.61 -34.07 -25.48
C VAL A 210 29.81 -32.76 -24.75
N THR A 211 30.79 -31.98 -25.19
CA THR A 211 30.95 -30.58 -24.82
C THR A 211 29.72 -29.81 -25.30
N THR A 212 28.67 -29.77 -24.48
CA THR A 212 27.60 -28.78 -24.63
C THR A 212 28.22 -27.44 -24.27
N THR A 213 28.64 -26.67 -25.27
CA THR A 213 28.69 -25.23 -25.18
C THR A 213 27.27 -24.76 -24.85
N THR A 214 27.00 -24.59 -23.56
CA THR A 214 25.83 -23.87 -23.09
C THR A 214 26.02 -22.43 -23.54
N THR A 215 25.54 -22.11 -24.74
CA THR A 215 25.29 -20.73 -25.13
C THR A 215 24.38 -20.16 -24.05
N SER A 216 24.94 -19.34 -23.17
CA SER A 216 24.20 -18.68 -22.11
C SER A 216 23.01 -17.98 -22.76
N ALA A 217 21.80 -18.33 -22.34
CA ALA A 217 20.64 -17.49 -22.64
C ALA A 217 21.04 -16.03 -22.32
N PRO A 218 20.69 -15.05 -23.18
CA PRO A 218 20.96 -13.66 -22.88
C PRO A 218 20.45 -13.36 -21.47
N ALA A 219 21.24 -12.62 -20.68
CA ALA A 219 20.79 -12.17 -19.38
C ALA A 219 19.40 -11.54 -19.54
N PRO A 220 18.42 -11.90 -18.70
CA PRO A 220 17.07 -11.39 -18.87
C PRO A 220 17.14 -9.86 -18.83
N ALA A 221 16.37 -9.20 -19.72
CA ALA A 221 16.35 -7.74 -19.84
C ALA A 221 15.99 -7.03 -18.53
N ARG A 222 15.37 -7.76 -17.59
CA ARG A 222 14.91 -7.36 -16.27
C ARG A 222 14.87 -8.55 -15.31
N PHE A 223 14.99 -8.32 -14.00
CA PHE A 223 14.70 -9.34 -12.98
C PHE A 223 13.20 -9.39 -12.70
N ALA A 224 12.60 -10.56 -12.87
CA ALA A 224 11.20 -10.84 -12.53
C ALA A 224 11.10 -11.55 -11.18
N THR A 225 9.92 -11.51 -10.55
CA THR A 225 9.67 -12.25 -9.31
C THR A 225 9.85 -13.75 -9.52
N LEU A 226 10.70 -14.36 -8.69
CA LEU A 226 10.87 -15.81 -8.63
C LEU A 226 9.80 -16.42 -7.73
N PRO A 227 9.22 -17.58 -8.11
CA PRO A 227 8.15 -18.20 -7.34
C PRO A 227 8.60 -18.62 -5.93
N VAL A 228 7.62 -18.90 -5.07
CA VAL A 228 7.82 -19.50 -3.75
C VAL A 228 8.65 -20.78 -3.87
N GLY A 229 9.60 -20.98 -2.97
CA GLY A 229 10.51 -22.13 -2.95
C GLY A 229 11.62 -22.09 -4.00
N ALA A 230 11.71 -21.06 -4.84
CA ALA A 230 12.78 -20.95 -5.82
C ALA A 230 14.16 -20.80 -5.18
N ALA A 231 15.18 -21.42 -5.78
CA ALA A 231 16.56 -21.20 -5.41
C ALA A 231 16.97 -19.74 -5.76
N LEU A 232 17.34 -18.98 -4.74
CA LEU A 232 17.70 -17.57 -4.90
C LEU A 232 19.17 -17.39 -5.31
N PRO A 233 19.48 -16.58 -6.34
CA PRO A 233 20.85 -16.25 -6.72
C PRO A 233 21.64 -15.63 -5.56
N THR A 234 22.94 -15.88 -5.49
CA THR A 234 23.82 -15.20 -4.51
C THR A 234 24.05 -13.73 -4.87
N GLY A 235 24.47 -12.92 -3.90
CA GLY A 235 24.84 -11.52 -4.16
C GLY A 235 25.91 -11.38 -5.25
N ALA A 236 26.92 -12.27 -5.27
CA ALA A 236 27.97 -12.28 -6.29
C ALA A 236 27.42 -12.63 -7.69
N GLN A 237 26.50 -13.60 -7.78
CA GLN A 237 25.83 -13.92 -9.05
C GLN A 237 24.95 -12.76 -9.55
N CYS A 238 24.36 -11.98 -8.65
CA CYS A 238 23.60 -10.80 -9.02
C CYS A 238 24.49 -9.63 -9.43
N ALA A 239 25.63 -9.44 -8.77
CA ALA A 239 26.58 -8.37 -9.10
C ALA A 239 27.04 -8.42 -10.56
N VAL A 240 27.23 -9.62 -11.14
CA VAL A 240 27.60 -9.79 -12.56
C VAL A 240 26.42 -9.61 -13.53
N ARG A 241 25.18 -9.58 -13.05
CA ARG A 241 23.95 -9.45 -13.86
C ARG A 241 23.34 -8.05 -13.80
N VAL A 242 23.78 -7.22 -12.86
CA VAL A 242 23.36 -5.82 -12.75
C VAL A 242 23.78 -5.06 -14.00
N ARG A 243 22.86 -4.28 -14.54
CA ARG A 243 23.08 -3.44 -15.71
C ARG A 243 23.62 -2.08 -15.26
N ALA A 244 24.47 -1.48 -16.09
CA ALA A 244 24.96 -0.13 -15.85
C ALA A 244 23.80 0.86 -15.75
N ALA A 245 23.85 1.74 -14.76
CA ALA A 245 22.88 2.82 -14.56
C ALA A 245 23.60 4.04 -13.98
N VAL A 246 23.24 5.23 -14.45
CA VAL A 246 23.80 6.49 -13.96
C VAL A 246 23.27 6.78 -12.55
N GLU A 247 24.11 7.36 -11.70
CA GLU A 247 23.67 7.83 -10.39
C GLU A 247 22.87 9.13 -10.55
N ILE A 248 21.63 9.11 -10.06
CA ILE A 248 20.71 10.26 -10.09
C ILE A 248 20.48 10.85 -8.68
N ARG A 249 21.05 10.24 -7.64
CA ARG A 249 21.03 10.67 -6.25
C ARG A 249 22.48 10.75 -5.74
N PRO A 250 23.27 11.74 -6.19
CA PRO A 250 24.69 11.86 -5.81
C PRO A 250 24.90 11.94 -4.29
N GLU A 251 23.90 12.40 -3.53
CA GLU A 251 23.90 12.41 -2.05
C GLU A 251 24.08 11.02 -1.44
N ASN A 252 23.72 9.96 -2.17
CA ASN A 252 23.90 8.59 -1.73
C ASN A 252 25.34 8.09 -1.87
N ALA A 253 26.25 8.84 -2.51
CA ALA A 253 27.58 8.35 -2.90
C ALA A 253 28.34 7.65 -1.77
N THR A 254 28.39 8.23 -0.57
CA THR A 254 29.06 7.60 0.58
C THR A 254 28.42 6.26 0.93
N ALA A 255 27.10 6.22 1.12
CA ALA A 255 26.40 5.02 1.53
C ALA A 255 26.33 3.94 0.44
N ASN A 256 26.32 4.35 -0.83
CA ASN A 256 26.42 3.48 -1.99
C ASN A 256 27.79 2.81 -2.11
N ASN A 257 28.84 3.45 -1.59
CA ASN A 257 30.21 2.92 -1.53
C ASN A 257 30.53 2.22 -0.19
N THR A 258 29.68 2.33 0.82
CA THR A 258 29.81 1.56 2.07
C THR A 258 29.42 0.10 1.81
N ARG A 259 30.41 -0.72 1.45
CA ARG A 259 30.24 -2.15 1.22
C ARG A 259 30.00 -2.91 2.53
N GLY A 260 28.96 -3.73 2.56
CA GLY A 260 28.72 -4.69 3.63
C GLY A 260 29.62 -5.94 3.53
N SER A 261 29.44 -6.91 4.42
CA SER A 261 30.16 -8.18 4.34
C SER A 261 29.45 -9.25 5.16
N ARG A 262 29.88 -10.51 4.99
CA ARG A 262 29.44 -11.62 5.85
C ARG A 262 29.72 -11.40 7.33
N ALA A 263 30.73 -10.61 7.69
CA ALA A 263 31.01 -10.27 9.08
C ALA A 263 29.92 -9.38 9.71
N ASN A 264 29.14 -8.70 8.87
CA ASN A 264 27.99 -7.89 9.28
C ASN A 264 26.67 -8.64 9.05
N ALA A 265 26.70 -9.96 8.85
CA ALA A 265 25.51 -10.71 8.50
C ALA A 265 24.42 -10.58 9.58
N ASN A 266 23.20 -10.35 9.14
CA ASN A 266 22.10 -10.10 10.04
C ASN A 266 21.88 -11.26 11.03
N SER A 267 21.62 -10.95 12.30
CA SER A 267 21.44 -11.95 13.38
C SER A 267 20.00 -12.44 13.54
N ASN A 268 19.06 -12.01 12.69
CA ASN A 268 17.67 -12.43 12.75
C ASN A 268 17.54 -13.91 12.39
N THR A 269 17.13 -14.74 13.36
CA THR A 269 16.97 -16.18 13.19
C THR A 269 15.53 -16.61 12.90
N SER A 270 14.58 -15.67 12.75
CA SER A 270 13.17 -15.98 12.45
C SER A 270 12.98 -16.71 11.11
N TRP A 271 13.92 -16.54 10.19
CA TRP A 271 14.00 -17.29 8.94
C TRP A 271 15.46 -17.43 8.52
N SER A 272 15.88 -18.64 8.14
CA SER A 272 17.28 -18.94 7.77
C SER A 272 17.79 -18.11 6.59
N GLY A 273 16.87 -17.58 5.75
CA GLY A 273 17.23 -16.69 4.65
C GLY A 273 17.88 -15.39 5.11
N PHE A 274 17.59 -14.87 6.31
CA PHE A 274 18.26 -13.67 6.84
C PHE A 274 19.78 -13.83 6.98
N ASN A 275 20.28 -15.07 7.11
CA ASN A 275 21.72 -15.33 7.07
C ASN A 275 22.36 -14.91 5.74
N ARG A 276 21.60 -14.64 4.68
CA ARG A 276 22.11 -14.16 3.38
C ARG A 276 22.24 -12.64 3.32
N VAL A 277 21.70 -11.89 4.29
CA VAL A 277 21.86 -10.43 4.35
C VAL A 277 23.30 -10.12 4.73
N ASP A 278 24.01 -9.45 3.83
CA ASP A 278 25.40 -9.04 4.00
C ASP A 278 25.70 -7.66 3.41
N GLY A 279 24.86 -7.13 2.52
CA GLY A 279 25.07 -5.84 1.86
C GLY A 279 26.34 -5.77 1.02
N ASP A 280 26.87 -6.91 0.55
CA ASP A 280 28.16 -6.98 -0.16
C ASP A 280 28.04 -6.56 -1.63
N PHE A 281 27.63 -5.30 -1.85
CA PHE A 281 27.56 -4.68 -3.17
C PHE A 281 27.79 -3.18 -3.07
N VAL A 282 28.35 -2.60 -4.13
CA VAL A 282 28.49 -1.15 -4.33
C VAL A 282 28.17 -0.84 -5.78
N GLY A 283 27.69 0.37 -6.03
CA GLY A 283 27.29 0.83 -7.35
C GLY A 283 26.44 2.08 -7.23
N THR A 284 25.78 2.47 -8.32
CA THR A 284 24.77 3.52 -8.25
C THR A 284 23.51 3.04 -7.54
N THR A 285 22.64 3.97 -7.15
CA THR A 285 21.39 3.67 -6.44
C THR A 285 20.53 2.67 -7.23
N ASP A 286 20.39 2.84 -8.54
CA ASP A 286 19.65 1.88 -9.38
C ASP A 286 20.38 0.54 -9.53
N GLN A 287 21.72 0.53 -9.57
CA GLN A 287 22.48 -0.73 -9.57
C GLN A 287 22.27 -1.52 -8.27
N ILE A 288 22.19 -0.84 -7.12
CA ILE A 288 21.91 -1.44 -5.82
C ILE A 288 20.47 -2.00 -5.77
N ILE A 289 19.49 -1.26 -6.30
CA ILE A 289 18.10 -1.71 -6.47
C ILE A 289 18.05 -2.99 -7.32
N GLN A 290 18.70 -3.00 -8.48
CA GLN A 290 18.77 -4.16 -9.37
C GLN A 290 19.43 -5.36 -8.66
N TRP A 291 20.51 -5.13 -7.92
CA TRP A 291 21.22 -6.16 -7.17
C TRP A 291 20.32 -6.80 -6.10
N ALA A 292 19.63 -5.99 -5.31
CA ALA A 292 18.70 -6.46 -4.28
C ALA A 292 17.53 -7.24 -4.90
N ALA A 293 16.96 -6.72 -6.00
CA ALA A 293 15.89 -7.37 -6.74
C ALA A 293 16.27 -8.78 -7.20
N CYS A 294 17.45 -8.91 -7.83
CA CYS A 294 18.01 -10.19 -8.24
C CYS A 294 18.26 -11.13 -7.05
N LYS A 295 18.87 -10.64 -5.97
CA LYS A 295 19.30 -11.46 -4.83
C LYS A 295 18.13 -12.08 -4.08
N TRP A 296 17.00 -11.38 -4.03
CA TRP A 296 15.78 -11.80 -3.31
C TRP A 296 14.65 -12.28 -4.22
N GLY A 297 14.88 -12.29 -5.53
CA GLY A 297 13.93 -12.82 -6.51
C GLY A 297 12.63 -12.04 -6.52
N ILE A 298 12.69 -10.72 -6.42
CA ILE A 298 11.56 -9.81 -6.57
C ILE A 298 11.70 -9.06 -7.90
N ASP A 299 10.57 -8.77 -8.54
CA ASP A 299 10.55 -7.92 -9.72
C ASP A 299 11.21 -6.56 -9.45
N GLU A 300 12.22 -6.21 -10.25
CA GLU A 300 13.02 -5.01 -10.04
C GLU A 300 12.21 -3.71 -10.15
N ASP A 301 11.12 -3.71 -10.93
CA ASP A 301 10.29 -2.52 -11.06
C ASP A 301 9.41 -2.32 -9.81
N ILE A 302 9.07 -3.41 -9.09
CA ILE A 302 8.42 -3.31 -7.78
C ILE A 302 9.40 -2.71 -6.78
N VAL A 303 10.66 -3.14 -6.80
CA VAL A 303 11.72 -2.56 -5.96
C VAL A 303 11.87 -1.07 -6.23
N ARG A 304 12.04 -0.67 -7.49
CA ARG A 304 12.14 0.73 -7.88
C ARG A 304 10.95 1.55 -7.37
N ALA A 305 9.73 1.07 -7.62
CA ALA A 305 8.51 1.74 -7.23
C ALA A 305 8.36 1.86 -5.71
N GLN A 306 8.70 0.80 -4.97
CA GLN A 306 8.64 0.79 -3.53
C GLN A 306 9.66 1.77 -2.94
N VAL A 307 10.90 1.73 -3.39
CA VAL A 307 11.95 2.64 -2.91
C VAL A 307 11.64 4.11 -3.25
N ILE A 308 10.88 4.39 -4.32
CA ILE A 308 10.32 5.73 -4.55
C ILE A 308 9.37 6.10 -3.41
N LYS A 309 8.41 5.22 -3.09
CA LYS A 309 7.42 5.49 -2.04
C LYS A 309 8.04 5.60 -0.65
N GLU A 310 9.07 4.82 -0.38
CA GLU A 310 9.75 4.78 0.92
C GLU A 310 10.64 6.01 1.14
N SER A 311 11.41 6.41 0.13
CA SER A 311 12.50 7.38 0.34
C SER A 311 12.76 8.32 -0.82
N TYR A 312 12.01 8.20 -1.91
CA TYR A 312 12.30 8.85 -3.18
C TYR A 312 13.73 8.58 -3.70
N TRP A 313 14.25 7.40 -3.36
CA TRP A 313 15.62 6.95 -3.59
C TRP A 313 16.71 7.69 -2.79
N TYR A 314 16.38 8.36 -1.68
CA TYR A 314 17.38 8.98 -0.81
C TYR A 314 17.74 8.08 0.38
N GLN A 315 19.01 7.67 0.48
CA GLN A 315 19.50 6.92 1.65
C GLN A 315 19.52 7.78 2.92
N SER A 316 19.51 9.11 2.80
CA SER A 316 19.36 10.03 3.94
C SER A 316 17.92 10.14 4.45
N ALA A 317 16.94 9.52 3.77
CA ALA A 317 15.54 9.58 4.16
C ALA A 317 15.34 9.02 5.57
N ASN A 318 14.57 9.76 6.36
CA ASN A 318 14.29 9.45 7.74
C ASN A 318 12.79 9.62 8.02
N GLY A 319 12.11 8.51 8.29
CA GLY A 319 10.68 8.42 8.56
C GLY A 319 10.37 8.17 10.03
N ASP A 320 9.06 8.14 10.36
CA ASP A 320 8.57 7.73 11.67
C ASP A 320 9.25 8.43 12.87
N ASN A 321 9.45 9.75 12.78
CA ASN A 321 10.12 10.57 13.79
C ASN A 321 11.57 10.17 14.11
N GLY A 322 12.30 9.53 13.19
CA GLY A 322 13.66 9.08 13.46
C GLY A 322 13.84 7.58 13.53
N GLU A 323 12.77 6.80 13.36
CA GLU A 323 12.83 5.34 13.53
C GLU A 323 13.10 4.59 12.23
N SER A 324 12.73 5.15 11.06
CA SER A 324 12.83 4.46 9.77
C SER A 324 13.91 5.06 8.89
N TRP A 325 14.80 4.21 8.36
CA TRP A 325 16.05 4.67 7.76
C TRP A 325 16.28 4.16 6.34
N GLY A 326 16.83 5.04 5.51
CA GLY A 326 17.43 4.67 4.24
C GLY A 326 16.44 4.36 3.13
N LEU A 327 16.97 3.80 2.04
CA LEU A 327 16.24 3.56 0.80
C LEU A 327 14.93 2.81 1.01
N GLY A 328 14.96 1.75 1.82
CA GLY A 328 13.81 0.92 2.14
C GLY A 328 13.11 1.28 3.45
N GLN A 329 13.43 2.40 4.11
CA GLN A 329 12.82 2.81 5.39
C GLN A 329 12.78 1.69 6.45
N VAL A 330 13.93 1.06 6.70
CA VAL A 330 14.04 0.01 7.73
C VAL A 330 13.79 0.63 9.11
N ARG A 331 12.77 0.13 9.81
CA ARG A 331 12.35 0.68 11.11
C ARG A 331 13.07 0.02 12.29
N ASP A 332 13.85 0.80 13.03
CA ASP A 332 14.71 0.34 14.15
C ASP A 332 13.94 -0.46 15.19
N THR A 333 12.80 0.05 15.65
CA THR A 333 11.96 -0.56 16.69
C THR A 333 11.56 -2.01 16.40
N TYR A 334 11.40 -2.39 15.12
CA TYR A 334 10.99 -3.74 14.72
C TYR A 334 12.11 -4.54 14.05
N HIS A 335 13.18 -3.87 13.63
CA HIS A 335 14.26 -4.44 12.82
C HIS A 335 15.64 -4.16 13.42
N GLN A 336 15.77 -4.19 14.75
CA GLN A 336 17.00 -3.90 15.49
C GLN A 336 18.25 -4.65 14.96
N SER A 337 18.09 -5.90 14.51
CA SER A 337 19.19 -6.68 13.93
C SER A 337 19.79 -6.03 12.68
N ALA A 338 19.05 -5.17 11.96
CA ALA A 338 19.54 -4.42 10.82
C ALA A 338 20.50 -3.28 11.19
N PHE A 339 20.66 -2.97 12.49
CA PHE A 339 21.42 -1.83 13.01
C PHE A 339 22.59 -2.22 13.94
N GLN A 340 22.79 -3.50 14.17
CA GLN A 340 23.71 -4.02 15.20
C GLN A 340 25.21 -3.80 14.94
N TYR A 341 25.61 -3.54 13.69
CA TYR A 341 27.02 -3.43 13.28
C TYR A 341 27.37 -2.05 12.73
N ALA A 342 28.68 -1.80 12.51
CA ALA A 342 29.18 -0.54 11.97
C ALA A 342 28.69 -0.29 10.52
N VAL A 343 28.72 -1.32 9.68
CA VAL A 343 28.02 -1.30 8.39
C VAL A 343 26.65 -1.90 8.58
N ASN A 344 25.62 -1.08 8.35
CA ASN A 344 24.24 -1.44 8.69
C ASN A 344 23.25 -0.69 7.77
N ALA A 345 21.96 -0.81 8.05
CA ALA A 345 20.91 -0.21 7.23
C ALA A 345 20.94 1.34 7.18
N ARG A 346 21.63 2.03 8.11
CA ARG A 346 21.82 3.49 8.08
C ARG A 346 22.98 3.88 7.17
N THR A 347 24.07 3.12 7.22
CA THR A 347 25.36 3.51 6.63
C THR A 347 25.61 2.92 5.25
N SER A 348 24.89 1.87 4.86
CA SER A 348 25.03 1.19 3.56
C SER A 348 23.68 1.06 2.85
N SER A 349 23.58 1.64 1.65
CA SER A 349 22.41 1.51 0.77
C SER A 349 22.18 0.06 0.36
N ALA A 350 23.26 -0.67 0.07
CA ALA A 350 23.18 -2.08 -0.30
C ALA A 350 22.67 -2.93 0.86
N TYR A 351 23.22 -2.75 2.08
CA TYR A 351 22.73 -3.47 3.25
C TYR A 351 21.28 -3.13 3.58
N ASN A 352 20.88 -1.86 3.44
CA ASN A 352 19.52 -1.41 3.68
C ASN A 352 18.51 -2.20 2.81
N LEU A 353 18.69 -2.19 1.50
CA LEU A 353 17.80 -2.92 0.59
C LEU A 353 17.95 -4.45 0.70
N ASP A 354 19.13 -4.95 1.00
CA ASP A 354 19.34 -6.38 1.24
C ASP A 354 18.48 -6.89 2.40
N TYR A 355 18.43 -6.13 3.50
CA TYR A 355 17.59 -6.47 4.65
C TYR A 355 16.10 -6.31 4.35
N THR A 356 15.69 -5.20 3.71
CA THR A 356 14.29 -4.95 3.33
C THR A 356 13.74 -6.11 2.49
N TYR A 357 14.48 -6.53 1.46
CA TYR A 357 13.99 -7.59 0.57
C TYR A 357 14.22 -9.00 1.10
N ALA A 358 15.09 -9.20 2.09
CA ALA A 358 15.08 -10.41 2.90
C ALA A 358 13.76 -10.57 3.68
N SER A 359 13.30 -9.48 4.31
CA SER A 359 12.02 -9.47 5.04
C SER A 359 10.83 -9.68 4.10
N TRP A 360 10.82 -8.99 2.96
CA TRP A 360 9.81 -9.21 1.91
C TRP A 360 9.80 -10.67 1.46
N ARG A 361 10.98 -11.26 1.19
CA ARG A 361 11.08 -12.64 0.73
C ARG A 361 10.63 -13.62 1.82
N ALA A 362 10.97 -13.40 3.08
CA ALA A 362 10.50 -14.21 4.19
C ALA A 362 8.96 -14.26 4.24
N CYS A 363 8.31 -13.10 4.09
CA CYS A 363 6.86 -12.98 3.95
C CYS A 363 6.35 -13.74 2.72
N TYR A 364 6.96 -13.51 1.56
CA TYR A 364 6.52 -14.09 0.29
C TYR A 364 6.60 -15.63 0.31
N GLU A 365 7.60 -16.17 1.00
CA GLU A 365 7.83 -17.62 1.19
C GLU A 365 6.87 -18.27 2.21
N GLY A 366 6.01 -17.50 2.88
CA GLY A 366 5.07 -18.05 3.87
C GLY A 366 5.59 -18.13 5.31
N ASN A 367 6.76 -17.55 5.62
CA ASN A 367 7.38 -17.71 6.95
C ASN A 367 6.73 -16.86 8.05
N TYR A 368 5.95 -15.84 7.69
CA TYR A 368 5.32 -14.94 8.66
C TYR A 368 3.95 -15.45 9.12
N THR A 369 3.89 -16.72 9.53
CA THR A 369 2.65 -17.39 9.95
C THR A 369 1.96 -16.68 11.13
N TRP A 370 2.71 -15.94 11.95
CA TRP A 370 2.21 -15.07 13.01
C TRP A 370 1.21 -14.01 12.51
N LEU A 371 1.21 -13.67 11.22
CA LEU A 371 0.22 -12.76 10.64
C LEU A 371 -1.21 -13.30 10.77
N ASN A 372 -1.37 -14.64 10.81
CA ASN A 372 -2.67 -15.27 11.01
C ASN A 372 -3.13 -15.26 12.48
N THR A 373 -2.31 -14.80 13.42
CA THR A 373 -2.65 -14.68 14.85
C THR A 373 -2.89 -13.25 15.30
N VAL A 374 -2.80 -12.26 14.39
CA VAL A 374 -3.00 -10.84 14.66
C VAL A 374 -4.07 -10.25 13.73
N GLU A 375 -4.35 -8.96 13.92
CA GLU A 375 -5.24 -8.17 13.04
C GLU A 375 -4.80 -8.29 11.57
N ARG A 376 -5.78 -8.57 10.69
CA ARG A 376 -5.55 -8.81 9.27
C ARG A 376 -6.83 -8.62 8.47
N ASN A 377 -6.66 -8.34 7.18
CA ASN A 377 -7.72 -8.37 6.19
C ASN A 377 -7.46 -9.53 5.19
N GLY A 378 -8.15 -10.65 5.41
CA GLY A 378 -7.91 -11.91 4.70
C GLY A 378 -6.88 -12.81 5.38
N THR A 379 -6.72 -14.03 4.85
CA THR A 379 -5.79 -15.03 5.37
C THR A 379 -4.41 -14.84 4.75
N TYR A 380 -3.37 -14.82 5.57
CA TYR A 380 -2.00 -14.83 5.09
C TYR A 380 -1.64 -16.20 4.52
N ALA A 381 -1.09 -16.20 3.31
CA ALA A 381 -0.53 -17.35 2.63
C ALA A 381 0.70 -16.93 1.82
N ALA A 382 1.57 -17.90 1.51
CA ALA A 382 2.73 -17.68 0.65
C ALA A 382 2.30 -17.23 -0.77
N GLY A 383 3.19 -16.54 -1.47
CA GLY A 383 3.04 -16.21 -2.90
C GLY A 383 2.35 -14.89 -3.20
N ASP A 384 1.93 -14.13 -2.19
CA ASP A 384 1.33 -12.81 -2.41
C ASP A 384 2.39 -11.68 -2.34
N VAL A 385 2.80 -11.22 -3.53
CA VAL A 385 3.79 -10.16 -3.71
C VAL A 385 3.34 -8.86 -3.04
N TRP A 386 2.10 -8.44 -3.29
CA TRP A 386 1.61 -7.11 -2.90
C TRP A 386 1.23 -7.05 -1.43
N GLY A 387 0.70 -8.15 -0.89
CA GLY A 387 0.51 -8.31 0.56
C GLY A 387 1.82 -8.15 1.31
N CYS A 388 2.92 -8.73 0.81
CA CYS A 388 4.24 -8.61 1.43
C CYS A 388 4.91 -7.24 1.23
N VAL A 389 4.64 -6.55 0.12
CA VAL A 389 5.04 -5.14 -0.04
C VAL A 389 4.28 -4.26 0.96
N GLY A 390 2.97 -4.46 1.09
CA GLY A 390 2.14 -3.69 2.03
C GLY A 390 2.46 -3.99 3.50
N LEU A 391 2.84 -5.24 3.81
CA LEU A 391 3.26 -5.64 5.15
C LEU A 391 4.46 -4.82 5.63
N TRP A 392 5.42 -4.55 4.75
CA TRP A 392 6.60 -3.77 5.10
C TRP A 392 6.24 -2.40 5.67
N PHE A 393 5.22 -1.76 5.08
CA PHE A 393 4.69 -0.48 5.55
C PHE A 393 3.84 -0.60 6.82
N SER A 394 2.86 -1.50 6.85
CA SER A 394 1.85 -1.50 7.92
C SER A 394 2.15 -2.43 9.10
N GLY A 395 3.09 -3.35 8.94
CA GLY A 395 3.36 -4.42 9.90
C GLY A 395 2.19 -5.41 10.10
N ARG A 396 1.15 -5.34 9.26
CA ARG A 396 -0.07 -6.16 9.34
C ARG A 396 -0.54 -6.62 7.96
N TRP A 397 -1.24 -7.74 7.90
CA TRP A 397 -1.68 -8.31 6.62
C TRP A 397 -2.88 -7.53 6.06
N TYR A 398 -2.66 -6.75 4.99
CA TYR A 398 -3.69 -5.92 4.32
C TYR A 398 -4.43 -4.90 5.20
N VAL A 399 -3.83 -4.51 6.32
CA VAL A 399 -4.35 -3.43 7.17
C VAL A 399 -3.59 -2.15 6.83
N ASN A 400 -4.30 -1.03 6.70
CA ASN A 400 -3.77 0.32 6.46
C ASN A 400 -2.83 0.45 5.24
N ASN A 401 -2.86 -0.50 4.30
CA ASN A 401 -1.94 -0.52 3.17
C ASN A 401 -2.55 0.04 1.88
N ASP A 402 -3.84 0.39 1.86
CA ASP A 402 -4.52 0.80 0.62
C ASP A 402 -3.92 2.08 0.04
N ALA A 403 -3.70 3.11 0.85
CA ALA A 403 -3.05 4.33 0.37
C ALA A 403 -1.62 4.04 -0.11
N TYR A 404 -0.85 3.29 0.69
CA TYR A 404 0.53 2.93 0.36
C TYR A 404 0.64 2.10 -0.94
N LEU A 405 -0.27 1.15 -1.18
CA LEU A 405 -0.25 0.28 -2.35
C LEU A 405 -0.99 0.81 -3.57
N ASN A 406 -2.11 1.50 -3.38
CA ASN A 406 -3.11 1.75 -4.41
C ASN A 406 -3.47 3.24 -4.61
N GLN A 407 -3.04 4.17 -3.75
CA GLN A 407 -3.32 5.61 -3.94
C GLN A 407 -2.86 6.10 -5.30
N VAL A 408 -3.75 6.75 -6.05
CA VAL A 408 -3.40 7.36 -7.33
C VAL A 408 -2.46 8.54 -7.08
N GLY A 409 -1.38 8.61 -7.85
CA GLY A 409 -0.40 9.70 -7.82
C GLY A 409 0.82 9.45 -6.94
N ASP A 410 0.70 8.61 -5.91
CA ASP A 410 1.76 8.43 -4.90
C ASP A 410 1.62 7.10 -4.13
N SER A 411 1.54 5.99 -4.85
CA SER A 411 1.57 4.64 -4.26
C SER A 411 2.54 3.74 -4.98
N VAL A 412 2.91 2.62 -4.34
CA VAL A 412 3.83 1.66 -4.96
C VAL A 412 3.28 1.16 -6.30
N ARG A 413 2.00 0.80 -6.42
CA ARG A 413 1.44 0.36 -7.72
C ARG A 413 1.36 1.52 -8.71
N TRP A 414 1.09 2.74 -8.26
CA TRP A 414 1.08 3.88 -9.16
C TRP A 414 2.47 4.13 -9.75
N HIS A 415 3.53 4.15 -8.93
CA HIS A 415 4.90 4.29 -9.43
C HIS A 415 5.33 3.12 -10.31
N TYR A 416 4.92 1.88 -9.96
CA TYR A 416 5.19 0.68 -10.74
C TYR A 416 4.56 0.75 -12.14
N ASN A 417 3.29 1.17 -12.22
CA ASN A 417 2.55 1.28 -13.48
C ASN A 417 3.05 2.44 -14.34
N ASN A 418 3.39 3.57 -13.73
CA ASN A 418 3.83 4.78 -14.44
C ASN A 418 5.34 4.82 -14.69
N LYS A 419 6.09 3.84 -14.19
CA LYS A 419 7.55 3.77 -14.32
C LYS A 419 8.21 5.09 -13.92
N THR A 420 7.84 5.63 -12.74
CA THR A 420 8.22 6.99 -12.32
C THR A 420 9.73 7.25 -12.40
N TRP A 421 10.57 6.23 -12.17
CA TRP A 421 12.03 6.31 -12.29
C TRP A 421 12.57 6.61 -13.70
N LEU A 422 11.75 6.45 -14.74
CA LEU A 422 12.09 6.80 -16.12
C LEU A 422 11.64 8.22 -16.49
N THR A 423 10.86 8.88 -15.63
CA THR A 423 10.33 10.20 -15.92
C THR A 423 11.41 11.28 -15.76
N PRO A 424 11.46 12.30 -16.63
CA PRO A 424 12.41 13.40 -16.50
C PRO A 424 12.31 14.11 -15.15
N THR A 425 11.09 14.26 -14.62
CA THR A 425 10.86 14.90 -13.31
C THR A 425 11.55 14.14 -12.18
N PHE A 426 11.50 12.81 -12.19
CA PHE A 426 12.18 12.01 -11.17
C PHE A 426 13.70 11.98 -11.35
N VAL A 427 14.17 11.88 -12.60
CA VAL A 427 15.60 11.78 -12.92
C VAL A 427 16.34 13.09 -12.64
N ASN A 428 15.68 14.23 -12.86
CA ASN A 428 16.29 15.57 -12.72
C ASN A 428 15.95 16.27 -11.41
N GLY A 429 15.03 15.72 -10.61
CA GLY A 429 14.61 16.25 -9.31
C GLY A 429 15.18 15.44 -8.17
#